data_AF-R6ZWY7-F1
#
_entry.id   AF-R6ZWY7-F1
#
_cell.length_a   1.000
_cell.length_b   1.000
_cell.length_c   1.000
_cell.angle_alpha   90.00
_cell.angle_beta   90.00
_cell.angle_gamma   90.00
#
_symmetry.space_group_name_H-M   'P 1'
#
loop_
_entity.id
_entity.type
_entity.pdbx_description
1 polymer ?
#
loop_
_entity_poly.entity_id
_entity_poly.type
_entity_poly.pdbx_seq_one_letter_code
_entity_poly.pdbx_strand_id
1 'polypeptide(L)'
;MNRIHRIHAGLLATVCAAAMLPGLSSSAAKHTVLRGYRGDLNQDQTITIADAVILSKHLTNAQPLMAEYGLNADADANGTVDSIDLAYIKRICLGFAEPIGIYEEIDVPDAQFIDAPIKEVKASLPSQGEAELVIFYVDFPDCQYTYDPSAEYIDQIAFGPESTESAIYPFESMRAFYSRSSKGAMELGGKTFRYTTRENASAYGTDKVKLAKECYEAFKDSEDFTKFDGNGDGKIDATLFTVPTAAGDTDWWPCAGAFGDESYRVDGMAIGHIITGNAQIESETDYKNFVSSYLHEMGHCMGLPDYYLYWGTDSEGMHGAAGIELMDTDASSDFGAFSKLMLGWYQSDQIAVYDNTTGIQTFTLHNAQTQNGNCVIIPYGELDGQYFSEYFVIEYASAQANNSSLPWWQTSGSGVRIYHINATLQRDYWYTYLKYQNGTEYNNDGVGIRAIRIVNDTDGDNFFHQGDVINNSVSGFGWYDSSENESIDPGVTITVGALENDTYTITITK
;
A
#
# COMPACT_ATOMS: atom_id res chain seq x y z
N MET A 1 -73.32 -5.65 17.16
CA MET A 1 -73.19 -5.37 15.71
C MET A 1 -72.46 -4.05 15.58
N ASN A 2 -71.28 -3.86 15.00
CA ASN A 2 -70.34 -4.67 14.21
C ASN A 2 -68.95 -4.08 14.48
N ARG A 3 -67.96 -4.87 14.94
CA ARG A 3 -66.79 -5.34 14.15
C ARG A 3 -66.27 -4.34 13.12
N ILE A 4 -64.99 -3.94 13.24
CA ILE A 4 -63.95 -3.98 12.19
C ILE A 4 -62.55 -3.90 12.82
N HIS A 5 -61.80 -4.99 12.59
CA HIS A 5 -60.36 -5.19 12.40
C HIS A 5 -59.29 -4.49 13.26
N ARG A 6 -58.70 -5.28 14.16
CA ARG A 6 -57.29 -5.20 14.55
C ARG A 6 -56.42 -5.83 13.45
N ILE A 7 -55.42 -5.10 12.98
CA ILE A 7 -54.21 -5.66 12.36
C ILE A 7 -53.05 -5.01 13.10
N HIS A 8 -52.36 -5.76 13.95
CA HIS A 8 -51.02 -5.47 14.41
C HIS A 8 -50.22 -6.74 14.12
N ALA A 9 -49.26 -6.59 13.22
CA ALA A 9 -48.39 -7.64 12.74
C ALA A 9 -47.48 -8.11 13.88
N GLY A 10 -47.46 -9.43 14.07
CA GLY A 10 -46.56 -10.09 14.99
C GLY A 10 -45.14 -10.09 14.47
N LEU A 11 -44.25 -9.69 15.37
CA LEU A 11 -42.88 -10.13 15.55
C LEU A 11 -42.57 -11.47 14.83
N LEU A 12 -41.73 -11.41 13.80
CA LEU A 12 -41.03 -12.58 13.27
C LEU A 12 -39.53 -12.27 13.38
N ALA A 13 -38.91 -12.80 14.44
CA ALA A 13 -37.47 -12.85 14.58
C ALA A 13 -36.94 -13.89 13.59
N THR A 14 -36.32 -13.42 12.51
CA THR A 14 -35.63 -14.30 11.56
C THR A 14 -34.20 -14.49 12.06
N VAL A 15 -33.94 -15.68 12.59
CA VAL A 15 -32.59 -16.21 12.81
C VAL A 15 -31.95 -16.37 11.43
N CYS A 16 -31.06 -15.46 11.04
CA CYS A 16 -30.14 -15.71 9.92
C CYS A 16 -28.99 -16.54 10.47
N ALA A 17 -29.07 -17.85 10.26
CA ALA A 17 -27.95 -18.74 10.39
C ALA A 17 -26.83 -18.26 9.45
N ALA A 18 -25.65 -18.00 10.01
CA ALA A 18 -24.42 -17.82 9.25
C ALA A 18 -24.17 -19.10 8.45
N ALA A 19 -24.50 -19.07 7.16
CA ALA A 19 -24.02 -20.06 6.23
C ALA A 19 -22.52 -19.76 6.01
N MET A 20 -21.66 -20.55 6.63
CA MET A 20 -20.27 -20.69 6.21
C MET A 20 -20.30 -21.09 4.72
N LEU A 21 -20.02 -20.13 3.85
CA LEU A 21 -19.75 -20.41 2.46
C LEU A 21 -18.37 -21.08 2.39
N PRO A 22 -18.23 -22.25 1.75
CA PRO A 22 -16.93 -22.82 1.48
C PRO A 22 -16.16 -21.87 0.56
N GLY A 23 -14.88 -21.68 0.88
CA GLY A 23 -13.98 -20.74 0.21
C GLY A 23 -14.16 -20.72 -1.30
N LEU A 24 -14.41 -19.53 -1.83
CA LEU A 24 -14.22 -19.25 -3.24
C LEU A 24 -12.73 -19.47 -3.52
N SER A 25 -12.39 -20.59 -4.17
CA SER A 25 -11.10 -20.69 -4.83
C SER A 25 -11.04 -19.56 -5.85
N SER A 26 -10.07 -18.67 -5.70
CA SER A 26 -9.72 -17.67 -6.70
C SER A 26 -9.63 -18.33 -8.08
N SER A 27 -10.44 -17.83 -9.03
CA SER A 27 -10.20 -18.15 -10.42
C SER A 27 -9.00 -17.34 -10.85
N ALA A 28 -7.87 -18.00 -11.07
CA ALA A 28 -6.63 -17.39 -11.55
C ALA A 28 -6.91 -16.39 -12.70
N ALA A 29 -6.37 -15.18 -12.58
CA ALA A 29 -6.40 -14.20 -13.65
C ALA A 29 -5.62 -14.75 -14.85
N LYS A 30 -6.23 -14.68 -16.04
CA LYS A 30 -5.58 -15.08 -17.29
C LYS A 30 -4.90 -13.86 -17.89
N HIS A 31 -3.59 -13.92 -18.09
CA HIS A 31 -2.88 -12.93 -18.90
C HIS A 31 -2.72 -13.41 -20.33
N THR A 32 -2.84 -12.47 -21.27
CA THR A 32 -2.53 -12.70 -22.69
C THR A 32 -1.12 -12.20 -22.98
N VAL A 33 -0.22 -13.11 -23.34
CA VAL A 33 1.17 -12.77 -23.71
C VAL A 33 1.30 -12.86 -25.23
N LEU A 34 1.91 -11.84 -25.85
CA LEU A 34 2.26 -11.86 -27.27
C LEU A 34 3.32 -12.94 -27.52
N ARG A 35 3.01 -13.92 -28.38
CA ARG A 35 3.93 -15.02 -28.75
C ARG A 35 4.58 -14.84 -30.11
N GLY A 36 4.02 -13.99 -30.95
CA GLY A 36 4.51 -13.73 -32.30
C GLY A 36 3.43 -13.05 -33.13
N TYR A 37 3.65 -12.96 -34.43
CA TYR A 37 2.71 -12.29 -35.34
C TYR A 37 2.22 -13.22 -36.44
N ARG A 38 0.96 -13.05 -36.83
CA ARG A 38 0.44 -13.62 -38.06
C ARG A 38 1.14 -12.95 -39.25
N GLY A 39 1.68 -13.75 -40.15
CA GLY A 39 2.52 -13.31 -41.27
C GLY A 39 4.03 -13.46 -41.04
N ASP A 40 4.49 -13.75 -39.82
CA ASP A 40 5.89 -14.07 -39.52
C ASP A 40 6.16 -15.55 -39.80
N LEU A 41 6.52 -15.87 -41.03
CA LEU A 41 6.69 -17.24 -41.52
C LEU A 41 8.12 -17.75 -41.36
N ASN A 42 9.10 -16.87 -41.14
CA ASN A 42 10.46 -17.27 -40.81
C ASN A 42 10.75 -17.28 -39.29
N GLN A 43 9.77 -16.90 -38.46
CA GLN A 43 9.80 -16.87 -37.01
C GLN A 43 10.90 -15.94 -36.44
N ASP A 44 11.17 -14.83 -37.12
CA ASP A 44 12.15 -13.84 -36.67
C ASP A 44 11.54 -12.67 -35.89
N GLN A 45 10.24 -12.77 -35.57
CA GLN A 45 9.41 -11.76 -34.89
C GLN A 45 9.12 -10.51 -35.71
N THR A 46 9.48 -10.49 -36.99
CA THR A 46 9.20 -9.38 -37.91
C THR A 46 8.47 -9.88 -39.15
N ILE A 47 7.63 -9.02 -39.73
CA ILE A 47 6.93 -9.35 -40.99
C ILE A 47 7.58 -8.58 -42.11
N THR A 48 8.26 -9.31 -42.99
CA THR A 48 9.05 -8.74 -44.09
C THR A 48 8.71 -9.39 -45.43
N ILE A 49 9.40 -8.93 -46.47
CA ILE A 49 9.28 -9.54 -47.80
C ILE A 49 9.77 -11.00 -47.80
N ALA A 50 10.60 -11.41 -46.83
CA ALA A 50 11.06 -12.78 -46.70
C ALA A 50 9.87 -13.73 -46.46
N ASP A 51 8.93 -13.33 -45.61
CA ASP A 51 7.71 -14.08 -45.30
C ASP A 51 6.78 -14.17 -46.51
N ALA A 52 6.63 -13.06 -47.24
CA ALA A 52 5.86 -13.04 -48.48
C ALA A 52 6.42 -14.02 -49.53
N VAL A 53 7.74 -14.21 -49.57
CA VAL A 53 8.39 -15.19 -50.45
C VAL A 53 8.07 -16.63 -50.01
N ILE A 54 8.09 -16.91 -48.71
CA ILE A 54 7.73 -18.22 -48.16
C ILE A 54 6.29 -18.57 -48.54
N LEU A 55 5.34 -17.66 -48.29
CA LEU A 55 3.93 -17.87 -48.62
C LEU A 55 3.70 -17.97 -50.13
N SER A 56 4.37 -17.16 -50.94
CA SER A 56 4.25 -17.23 -52.41
C SER A 56 4.74 -18.57 -52.97
N LYS A 57 5.79 -19.17 -52.40
CA LYS A 57 6.26 -20.50 -52.81
C LYS A 57 5.25 -21.58 -52.45
N HIS A 58 4.56 -21.42 -51.32
CA HIS A 58 3.46 -22.30 -50.94
C HIS A 58 2.29 -22.24 -51.91
N LEU A 59 1.77 -21.04 -52.17
CA LEU A 59 0.61 -20.84 -53.05
C LEU A 59 0.87 -21.27 -54.50
N THR A 60 2.14 -21.36 -54.92
CA THR A 60 2.54 -21.81 -56.25
C THR A 60 2.95 -23.29 -56.31
N ASN A 61 2.77 -24.04 -55.22
CA ASN A 61 3.21 -25.44 -55.07
C ASN A 61 4.71 -25.66 -55.27
N ALA A 62 5.53 -24.61 -55.13
CA ALA A 62 6.99 -24.70 -55.22
C ALA A 62 7.61 -25.24 -53.92
N GLN A 63 6.98 -24.99 -52.76
CA GLN A 63 7.43 -25.45 -51.46
C GLN A 63 6.24 -25.54 -50.48
N PRO A 64 5.98 -26.68 -49.82
CA PRO A 64 4.90 -26.75 -48.82
C PRO A 64 5.24 -25.95 -47.55
N LEU A 65 4.21 -25.47 -46.84
CA LEU A 65 4.35 -24.95 -45.49
C LEU A 65 4.63 -26.10 -44.51
N MET A 66 5.61 -25.91 -43.63
CA MET A 66 5.93 -26.83 -42.54
C MET A 66 4.95 -26.63 -41.38
N ALA A 67 4.76 -27.67 -40.55
CA ALA A 67 3.81 -27.65 -39.44
C ALA A 67 4.09 -26.54 -38.40
N GLU A 68 5.32 -26.05 -38.35
CA GLU A 68 5.77 -24.96 -37.47
C GLU A 68 5.21 -23.58 -37.86
N TYR A 69 4.68 -23.41 -39.07
CA TYR A 69 4.10 -22.13 -39.50
C TYR A 69 2.70 -21.84 -38.94
N GLY A 70 2.08 -22.81 -38.25
CA GLY A 70 0.94 -22.62 -37.35
C GLY A 70 -0.16 -21.65 -37.84
N LEU A 71 -0.59 -20.76 -36.93
CA LEU A 71 -1.50 -19.64 -37.22
C LEU A 71 -0.83 -18.53 -38.05
N ASN A 72 0.51 -18.55 -38.19
CA ASN A 72 1.25 -17.47 -38.82
C ASN A 72 0.96 -17.38 -40.32
N ALA A 73 0.59 -18.49 -40.96
CA ALA A 73 0.29 -18.51 -42.40
C ALA A 73 -1.06 -17.86 -42.76
N ASP A 74 -2.00 -17.81 -41.82
CA ASP A 74 -3.31 -17.14 -41.93
C ASP A 74 -3.12 -15.68 -41.47
N ALA A 75 -2.42 -14.91 -42.29
CA ALA A 75 -1.95 -13.56 -41.98
C ALA A 75 -3.09 -12.57 -41.73
N ASP A 76 -4.23 -12.72 -42.42
CA ASP A 76 -5.40 -11.84 -42.27
C ASP A 76 -6.42 -12.33 -41.24
N ALA A 77 -6.16 -13.49 -40.62
CA ALA A 77 -7.01 -14.16 -39.62
C ALA A 77 -8.42 -14.53 -40.12
N ASN A 78 -8.58 -14.77 -41.43
CA ASN A 78 -9.86 -15.20 -42.00
C ASN A 78 -10.11 -16.72 -41.84
N GLY A 79 -9.10 -17.48 -41.40
CA GLY A 79 -9.17 -18.92 -41.16
C GLY A 79 -8.81 -19.79 -42.35
N THR A 80 -8.31 -19.20 -43.45
CA THR A 80 -7.87 -19.89 -44.66
C THR A 80 -6.56 -19.31 -45.16
N VAL A 81 -5.60 -20.17 -45.53
CA VAL A 81 -4.30 -19.73 -46.08
C VAL A 81 -4.40 -19.65 -47.61
N ASP A 82 -4.49 -18.45 -48.15
CA ASP A 82 -4.64 -18.20 -49.58
C ASP A 82 -3.93 -16.91 -50.07
N SER A 83 -4.31 -16.43 -51.26
CA SER A 83 -3.70 -15.23 -51.86
C SER A 83 -3.99 -13.92 -51.11
N ILE A 84 -5.01 -13.90 -50.23
CA ILE A 84 -5.39 -12.75 -49.42
C ILE A 84 -4.39 -12.56 -48.30
N ASP A 85 -3.91 -13.63 -47.66
CA ASP A 85 -2.80 -13.57 -46.68
C ASP A 85 -1.54 -12.98 -47.29
N LEU A 86 -1.19 -13.41 -48.51
CA LEU A 86 -0.05 -12.87 -49.23
C LEU A 86 -0.22 -11.38 -49.55
N ALA A 87 -1.44 -10.95 -49.87
CA ALA A 87 -1.74 -9.53 -50.05
C ALA A 87 -1.64 -8.76 -48.72
N TYR A 88 -2.06 -9.37 -47.61
CA TYR A 88 -1.99 -8.78 -46.27
C TYR A 88 -0.55 -8.58 -45.80
N ILE A 89 0.31 -9.61 -45.91
CA ILE A 89 1.75 -9.51 -45.60
C ILE A 89 2.42 -8.39 -46.43
N LYS A 90 2.09 -8.29 -47.73
CA LYS A 90 2.63 -7.21 -48.59
C LYS A 90 2.15 -5.83 -48.16
N ARG A 91 0.91 -5.70 -47.66
CA ARG A 91 0.40 -4.44 -47.12
C ARG A 91 1.13 -4.04 -45.84
N ILE A 92 1.45 -5.00 -44.97
CA ILE A 92 2.28 -4.76 -43.78
C ILE A 92 3.67 -4.23 -44.20
N CYS A 93 4.33 -4.92 -45.14
CA CYS A 93 5.63 -4.49 -45.67
C CYS A 93 5.63 -3.07 -46.30
N LEU A 94 4.47 -2.61 -46.76
CA LEU A 94 4.28 -1.30 -47.39
C LEU A 94 3.73 -0.24 -46.42
N GLY A 95 3.50 -0.58 -45.14
CA GLY A 95 2.93 0.32 -44.13
C GLY A 95 1.44 0.62 -44.31
N PHE A 96 0.70 -0.24 -45.02
CA PHE A 96 -0.75 -0.11 -45.26
C PHE A 96 -1.60 -1.03 -44.37
N ALA A 97 -0.96 -1.76 -43.45
CA ALA A 97 -1.59 -2.63 -42.46
C ALA A 97 -0.61 -2.86 -41.30
N GLU A 98 -1.15 -3.15 -40.11
CA GLU A 98 -0.37 -3.51 -38.93
C GLU A 98 -0.32 -5.05 -38.76
N PRO A 99 0.76 -5.60 -38.19
CA PRO A 99 0.83 -7.01 -37.80
C PRO A 99 -0.29 -7.43 -36.83
N ILE A 100 -0.90 -8.59 -37.04
CA ILE A 100 -1.86 -9.17 -36.09
C ILE A 100 -1.10 -10.08 -35.11
N GLY A 101 -1.11 -9.72 -33.83
CA GLY A 101 -0.47 -10.51 -32.78
C GLY A 101 -1.15 -11.87 -32.54
N ILE A 102 -0.36 -12.90 -32.28
CA ILE A 102 -0.78 -14.20 -31.76
C ILE A 102 -0.56 -14.15 -30.26
N TYR A 103 -1.64 -14.28 -29.51
CA TYR A 103 -1.59 -14.23 -28.05
C TYR A 103 -1.90 -15.60 -27.46
N GLU A 104 -1.16 -15.97 -26.43
CA GLU A 104 -1.42 -17.16 -25.61
C GLU A 104 -2.01 -16.71 -24.27
N GLU A 105 -3.12 -17.35 -23.87
CA GLU A 105 -3.60 -17.25 -22.48
C GLU A 105 -2.71 -18.13 -21.61
N ILE A 106 -2.00 -17.52 -20.67
CA ILE A 106 -1.27 -18.24 -19.64
C ILE A 106 -2.02 -18.14 -18.31
N ASP A 107 -2.05 -19.26 -17.58
CA ASP A 107 -2.45 -19.27 -16.18
C ASP A 107 -1.35 -18.58 -15.38
N VAL A 108 -1.62 -17.38 -14.88
CA VAL A 108 -0.77 -16.77 -13.86
C VAL A 108 -1.28 -17.32 -12.53
N PRO A 109 -0.45 -17.98 -11.69
CA PRO A 109 -0.80 -18.16 -10.29
C PRO A 109 -1.24 -16.79 -9.76
N ASP A 110 -2.29 -16.70 -8.93
CA ASP A 110 -2.63 -15.41 -8.29
C ASP A 110 -1.34 -14.78 -7.82
N ALA A 111 -0.99 -13.62 -8.37
CA ALA A 111 0.34 -13.06 -8.16
C ALA A 111 0.48 -12.87 -6.65
N GLN A 112 1.35 -13.67 -6.04
CA GLN A 112 1.50 -13.66 -4.59
C GLN A 112 2.07 -12.29 -4.23
N PHE A 113 1.55 -11.72 -3.15
CA PHE A 113 2.20 -10.58 -2.52
C PHE A 113 3.65 -10.95 -2.22
N ILE A 114 4.57 -10.00 -2.44
CA ILE A 114 5.97 -10.21 -2.06
C ILE A 114 6.06 -10.45 -0.55
N ASP A 115 7.10 -11.14 -0.11
CA ASP A 115 7.42 -11.19 1.33
C ASP A 115 7.65 -9.75 1.83
N ALA A 116 6.98 -9.37 2.92
CA ALA A 116 7.13 -8.04 3.50
C ALA A 116 8.57 -7.82 4.05
N PRO A 117 9.38 -6.93 3.45
CA PRO A 117 10.72 -6.66 3.95
C PRO A 117 10.75 -6.17 5.40
N ILE A 118 9.72 -5.46 5.85
CA ILE A 118 9.66 -4.88 7.20
C ILE A 118 9.78 -5.91 8.33
N LYS A 119 9.59 -7.22 8.05
CA LYS A 119 9.81 -8.33 9.00
C LYS A 119 11.23 -8.37 9.59
N GLU A 120 12.21 -7.74 8.95
CA GLU A 120 13.57 -7.57 9.49
C GLU A 120 13.63 -6.59 10.67
N VAL A 121 12.66 -5.69 10.79
CA VAL A 121 12.52 -4.71 11.86
C VAL A 121 11.58 -5.26 12.95
N LYS A 122 11.80 -4.86 14.20
CA LYS A 122 10.96 -5.30 15.33
C LYS A 122 9.55 -4.73 15.19
N ALA A 123 8.61 -5.59 14.84
CA ALA A 123 7.18 -5.32 14.77
C ALA A 123 6.41 -6.38 15.58
N SER A 124 5.12 -6.17 15.81
CA SER A 124 4.24 -7.21 16.36
C SER A 124 2.89 -7.29 15.66
N LEU A 125 2.42 -6.18 15.07
CA LEU A 125 1.26 -6.22 14.19
C LEU A 125 1.72 -6.76 12.83
N PRO A 126 1.20 -7.90 12.36
CA PRO A 126 1.57 -8.41 11.04
C PRO A 126 1.06 -7.46 9.94
N SER A 127 1.89 -7.19 8.93
CA SER A 127 1.51 -6.39 7.76
C SER A 127 0.77 -7.20 6.69
N GLN A 128 0.68 -8.52 6.83
CA GLN A 128 0.03 -9.42 5.88
C GLN A 128 -0.72 -10.52 6.64
N GLY A 129 -1.81 -11.03 6.07
CA GLY A 129 -2.67 -12.03 6.70
C GLY A 129 -3.57 -11.43 7.78
N GLU A 130 -3.97 -12.27 8.74
CA GLU A 130 -4.78 -11.86 9.88
C GLU A 130 -3.95 -10.98 10.83
N ALA A 131 -4.49 -9.81 11.16
CA ALA A 131 -3.89 -8.85 12.07
C ALA A 131 -4.94 -8.39 13.09
N GLU A 132 -4.64 -8.48 14.37
CA GLU A 132 -5.63 -8.28 15.43
C GLU A 132 -5.31 -7.07 16.31
N LEU A 133 -6.31 -6.21 16.53
CA LEU A 133 -6.19 -5.05 17.42
C LEU A 133 -7.14 -5.18 18.62
N VAL A 134 -6.58 -5.23 19.81
CA VAL A 134 -7.36 -5.07 21.05
C VAL A 134 -7.50 -3.58 21.34
N ILE A 135 -8.72 -3.09 21.55
CA ILE A 135 -8.97 -1.69 21.94
C ILE A 135 -9.50 -1.65 23.36
N PHE A 136 -8.79 -0.98 24.26
CA PHE A 136 -9.31 -0.54 25.55
C PHE A 136 -9.70 0.93 25.45
N TYR A 137 -11.00 1.20 25.54
CA TYR A 137 -11.57 2.55 25.62
C TYR A 137 -11.71 2.93 27.09
N VAL A 138 -10.77 3.72 27.60
CA VAL A 138 -10.50 3.83 29.04
C VAL A 138 -10.95 5.17 29.61
N ASP A 139 -11.86 5.11 30.58
CA ASP A 139 -12.18 6.22 31.48
C ASP A 139 -11.26 6.19 32.73
N PHE A 140 -11.05 7.36 33.32
CA PHE A 140 -10.48 7.52 34.66
C PHE A 140 -11.54 8.07 35.63
N PRO A 141 -11.42 7.84 36.96
CA PRO A 141 -12.32 8.41 37.94
C PRO A 141 -12.41 9.94 37.91
N ASP A 142 -11.34 10.63 37.50
CA ASP A 142 -11.26 12.09 37.41
C ASP A 142 -11.31 12.65 35.98
N CYS A 143 -11.37 11.78 34.96
CA CYS A 143 -11.34 12.17 33.56
C CYS A 143 -12.13 11.14 32.74
N GLN A 144 -13.28 11.54 32.20
CA GLN A 144 -14.19 10.66 31.47
C GLN A 144 -14.49 11.21 30.08
N TYR A 145 -14.86 10.32 29.16
CA TYR A 145 -15.30 10.73 27.83
C TYR A 145 -16.60 11.53 27.89
N THR A 146 -16.69 12.55 27.05
CA THR A 146 -17.90 13.36 26.88
C THR A 146 -18.91 12.70 25.95
N TYR A 147 -18.40 12.03 24.91
CA TYR A 147 -19.18 11.16 24.04
C TYR A 147 -18.91 9.71 24.41
N ASP A 148 -19.97 8.96 24.67
CA ASP A 148 -19.91 7.67 25.34
C ASP A 148 -20.44 6.51 24.47
N PRO A 149 -19.76 6.15 23.37
CA PRO A 149 -20.22 5.11 22.47
C PRO A 149 -20.18 3.72 23.15
N SER A 150 -20.97 2.77 22.63
CA SER A 150 -20.85 1.38 23.05
C SER A 150 -19.59 0.74 22.45
N ALA A 151 -19.09 -0.34 23.06
CA ALA A 151 -17.96 -1.09 22.53
C ALA A 151 -18.22 -1.58 21.09
N GLU A 152 -19.44 -2.05 20.81
CA GLU A 152 -19.83 -2.53 19.48
C GLU A 152 -19.85 -1.42 18.42
N TYR A 153 -20.12 -0.17 18.82
CA TYR A 153 -20.03 0.96 17.90
C TYR A 153 -18.59 1.35 17.62
N ILE A 154 -17.71 1.27 18.63
CA ILE A 154 -16.27 1.45 18.44
C ILE A 154 -15.72 0.32 17.54
N ASP A 155 -16.19 -0.92 17.71
CA ASP A 155 -15.85 -2.03 16.81
C ASP A 155 -16.28 -1.75 15.36
N GLN A 156 -17.40 -1.06 15.14
CA GLN A 156 -17.80 -0.64 13.79
C GLN A 156 -16.87 0.44 13.23
N ILE A 157 -16.42 1.39 14.06
CA ILE A 157 -15.45 2.42 13.66
C ILE A 157 -14.06 1.80 13.42
N ALA A 158 -13.63 0.80 14.18
CA ALA A 158 -12.32 0.19 13.98
C ALA A 158 -12.34 -0.88 12.85
N PHE A 159 -13.34 -1.77 12.88
CA PHE A 159 -13.35 -3.01 12.09
C PHE A 159 -14.53 -3.12 11.11
N GLY A 160 -15.29 -2.04 10.92
CA GLY A 160 -16.41 -2.00 9.97
C GLY A 160 -15.95 -2.18 8.51
N PRO A 161 -16.83 -2.68 7.64
CA PRO A 161 -16.54 -2.77 6.21
C PRO A 161 -16.47 -1.38 5.55
N GLU A 162 -15.95 -1.33 4.33
CA GLU A 162 -15.94 -0.10 3.53
C GLU A 162 -17.35 0.47 3.33
N SER A 163 -17.42 1.80 3.41
CA SER A 163 -18.63 2.56 3.09
C SER A 163 -18.24 3.86 2.35
N THR A 164 -18.24 3.81 1.02
CA THR A 164 -17.90 4.96 0.16
C THR A 164 -18.87 6.14 0.30
N GLU A 165 -20.08 5.91 0.81
CA GLU A 165 -21.09 6.94 1.07
C GLU A 165 -20.96 7.58 2.46
N SER A 166 -20.01 7.11 3.29
CA SER A 166 -19.75 7.69 4.60
C SER A 166 -19.26 9.13 4.45
N ALA A 167 -19.80 10.04 5.28
CA ALA A 167 -19.31 11.42 5.35
C ALA A 167 -17.85 11.52 5.84
N ILE A 168 -17.33 10.43 6.42
CA ILE A 168 -15.97 10.35 6.97
C ILE A 168 -15.04 9.58 6.04
N TYR A 169 -15.54 9.05 4.90
CA TYR A 169 -14.72 8.38 3.91
C TYR A 169 -13.50 9.26 3.52
N PRO A 170 -12.27 8.70 3.48
CA PRO A 170 -11.91 7.28 3.57
C PRO A 170 -11.49 6.81 4.97
N PHE A 171 -11.86 7.54 6.02
CA PHE A 171 -11.54 7.22 7.42
C PHE A 171 -12.75 6.65 8.16
N GLU A 172 -13.70 6.05 7.45
CA GLU A 172 -14.91 5.47 8.02
C GLU A 172 -14.62 4.26 8.92
N SER A 173 -13.54 3.51 8.62
CA SER A 173 -12.97 2.54 9.54
C SER A 173 -11.49 2.25 9.28
N MET A 174 -10.77 1.79 10.31
CA MET A 174 -9.37 1.39 10.18
C MET A 174 -9.24 0.18 9.24
N ARG A 175 -10.12 -0.82 9.39
CA ARG A 175 -10.15 -2.02 8.53
C ARG A 175 -10.36 -1.67 7.07
N ALA A 176 -11.32 -0.79 6.75
CA ALA A 176 -11.58 -0.40 5.37
C ALA A 176 -10.38 0.34 4.76
N PHE A 177 -9.78 1.26 5.51
CA PHE A 177 -8.59 1.99 5.08
C PHE A 177 -7.41 1.04 4.77
N TYR A 178 -7.07 0.13 5.70
CA TYR A 178 -6.00 -0.84 5.50
C TYR A 178 -6.33 -1.85 4.40
N SER A 179 -7.58 -2.28 4.26
CA SER A 179 -7.99 -3.19 3.18
C SER A 179 -7.76 -2.56 1.81
N ARG A 180 -8.04 -1.25 1.64
CA ARG A 180 -7.76 -0.51 0.40
C ARG A 180 -6.26 -0.37 0.16
N SER A 181 -5.51 0.08 1.18
CA SER A 181 -4.08 0.37 1.02
C SER A 181 -3.26 -0.89 0.76
N SER A 182 -3.59 -1.98 1.46
CA SER A 182 -2.92 -3.27 1.36
C SER A 182 -3.36 -4.13 0.19
N LYS A 183 -4.39 -3.70 -0.56
CA LYS A 183 -4.97 -4.45 -1.69
C LYS A 183 -5.49 -5.83 -1.26
N GLY A 184 -5.89 -5.95 0.01
CA GLY A 184 -6.30 -7.20 0.63
C GLY A 184 -5.16 -8.09 1.13
N ALA A 185 -3.90 -7.63 1.13
CA ALA A 185 -2.79 -8.38 1.73
C ALA A 185 -2.93 -8.52 3.25
N MET A 186 -3.59 -7.56 3.91
CA MET A 186 -3.81 -7.52 5.36
C MET A 186 -5.31 -7.54 5.69
N GLU A 187 -5.68 -8.36 6.67
CA GLU A 187 -7.03 -8.47 7.19
C GLU A 187 -7.08 -8.01 8.65
N LEU A 188 -7.46 -6.74 8.87
CA LEU A 188 -7.57 -6.19 10.22
C LEU A 188 -8.86 -6.65 10.91
N GLY A 189 -8.70 -7.30 12.06
CA GLY A 189 -9.73 -7.69 13.02
C GLY A 189 -9.47 -7.12 14.40
N GLY A 190 -10.36 -7.42 15.34
CA GLY A 190 -10.16 -7.06 16.73
C GLY A 190 -11.43 -6.95 17.55
N LYS A 191 -11.27 -6.39 18.74
CA LYS A 191 -12.37 -6.17 19.68
C LYS A 191 -12.10 -5.03 20.65
N THR A 192 -13.17 -4.30 20.96
CA THR A 192 -13.17 -3.21 21.93
C THR A 192 -13.70 -3.63 23.29
N PHE A 193 -13.06 -3.11 24.32
CA PHE A 193 -13.44 -3.23 25.72
C PHE A 193 -13.56 -1.84 26.33
N ARG A 194 -14.66 -1.60 27.04
CA ARG A 194 -14.84 -0.38 27.83
C ARG A 194 -14.43 -0.61 29.27
N TYR A 195 -13.62 0.29 29.82
CA TYR A 195 -13.11 0.14 31.18
C TYR A 195 -12.99 1.49 31.89
N THR A 196 -13.36 1.53 33.17
CA THR A 196 -12.98 2.63 34.05
C THR A 196 -11.92 2.13 35.02
N THR A 197 -10.76 2.79 35.00
CA THR A 197 -9.64 2.47 35.87
C THR A 197 -9.94 2.75 37.34
N ARG A 198 -9.16 2.13 38.22
CA ARG A 198 -9.28 2.27 39.68
C ARG A 198 -8.68 3.56 40.21
N GLU A 199 -7.68 4.10 39.52
CA GLU A 199 -6.95 5.30 39.90
C GLU A 199 -7.10 6.40 38.84
N ASN A 200 -6.71 7.61 39.20
CA ASN A 200 -6.78 8.78 38.31
C ASN A 200 -5.76 8.71 37.16
N ALA A 201 -5.98 9.50 36.11
CA ALA A 201 -5.14 9.50 34.90
C ALA A 201 -3.63 9.63 35.19
N SER A 202 -3.25 10.49 36.14
CA SER A 202 -1.85 10.73 36.52
C SER A 202 -1.15 9.50 37.09
N ALA A 203 -1.88 8.51 37.62
CA ALA A 203 -1.30 7.28 38.15
C ALA A 203 -0.79 6.32 37.05
N TYR A 204 -1.21 6.56 35.80
CA TYR A 204 -0.86 5.74 34.64
C TYR A 204 -0.07 6.52 33.58
N GLY A 205 -0.03 7.86 33.68
CA GLY A 205 0.62 8.75 32.69
C GLY A 205 2.04 8.29 32.32
N THR A 206 2.86 7.96 33.31
CA THR A 206 4.25 7.49 33.13
C THR A 206 4.43 5.98 33.30
N ASP A 207 3.35 5.22 33.56
CA ASP A 207 3.37 3.77 33.77
C ASP A 207 2.26 3.11 32.95
N LYS A 208 2.47 3.02 31.63
CA LYS A 208 1.53 2.38 30.70
C LYS A 208 1.41 0.87 30.93
N VAL A 209 2.46 0.24 31.46
CA VAL A 209 2.45 -1.19 31.84
C VAL A 209 1.39 -1.45 32.92
N LYS A 210 1.32 -0.56 33.93
CA LYS A 210 0.30 -0.66 34.98
C LYS A 210 -1.12 -0.58 34.40
N LEU A 211 -1.38 0.35 33.49
CA LEU A 211 -2.68 0.49 32.84
C LEU A 211 -3.06 -0.80 32.09
N ALA A 212 -2.15 -1.25 31.22
CA ALA A 212 -2.37 -2.42 30.39
C ALA A 212 -2.65 -3.68 31.22
N LYS A 213 -1.85 -3.94 32.26
CA LYS A 213 -2.09 -5.06 33.18
C LYS A 213 -3.44 -4.97 33.85
N GLU A 214 -3.83 -3.79 34.34
CA GLU A 214 -5.14 -3.60 34.98
C GLU A 214 -6.29 -3.92 34.02
N CYS A 215 -6.20 -3.43 32.78
CA CYS A 215 -7.20 -3.70 31.73
C CYS A 215 -7.27 -5.20 31.38
N TYR A 216 -6.15 -5.86 31.05
CA TYR A 216 -6.18 -7.29 30.73
C TYR A 216 -6.69 -8.15 31.89
N GLU A 217 -6.22 -7.87 33.11
CA GLU A 217 -6.66 -8.59 34.31
C GLU A 217 -8.16 -8.41 34.60
N ALA A 218 -8.76 -7.31 34.17
CA ALA A 218 -10.20 -7.10 34.32
C ALA A 218 -11.04 -7.97 33.39
N PHE A 219 -10.50 -8.41 32.25
CA PHE A 219 -11.25 -9.13 31.22
C PHE A 219 -10.80 -10.58 31.00
N LYS A 220 -9.62 -11.00 31.47
CA LYS A 220 -9.04 -12.33 31.22
C LYS A 220 -9.90 -13.53 31.65
N ASP A 221 -10.80 -13.36 32.62
CA ASP A 221 -11.69 -14.43 33.06
C ASP A 221 -12.95 -14.55 32.17
N SER A 222 -13.18 -13.56 31.31
CA SER A 222 -14.38 -13.43 30.45
C SER A 222 -14.08 -13.39 28.96
N GLU A 223 -12.84 -13.08 28.58
CA GLU A 223 -12.36 -13.05 27.20
C GLU A 223 -11.18 -14.01 27.05
N ASP A 224 -11.05 -14.57 25.86
CA ASP A 224 -9.92 -15.42 25.48
C ASP A 224 -8.96 -14.61 24.61
N PHE A 225 -7.86 -14.13 25.21
CA PHE A 225 -6.93 -13.24 24.53
C PHE A 225 -6.01 -13.95 23.53
N THR A 226 -6.02 -15.29 23.47
CA THR A 226 -5.23 -16.01 22.45
C THR A 226 -5.76 -15.81 21.03
N LYS A 227 -6.97 -15.24 20.88
CA LYS A 227 -7.57 -14.95 19.57
C LYS A 227 -6.99 -13.72 18.89
N PHE A 228 -6.24 -12.88 19.62
CA PHE A 228 -5.66 -11.64 19.10
C PHE A 228 -4.19 -11.83 18.67
N ASP A 229 -3.80 -13.07 18.37
CA ASP A 229 -2.51 -13.46 17.79
C ASP A 229 -2.78 -13.95 16.35
N GLY A 230 -2.98 -13.00 15.43
CA GLY A 230 -3.39 -13.31 14.07
C GLY A 230 -2.33 -14.08 13.28
N ASN A 231 -1.05 -13.87 13.61
CA ASN A 231 0.07 -14.54 12.94
C ASN A 231 0.59 -15.80 13.68
N GLY A 232 0.10 -16.08 14.88
CA GLY A 232 0.47 -17.26 15.67
C GLY A 232 1.87 -17.19 16.27
N ASP A 233 2.44 -16.01 16.51
CA ASP A 233 3.80 -15.83 17.04
C ASP A 233 3.89 -15.93 18.58
N GLY A 234 2.76 -16.11 19.26
CA GLY A 234 2.69 -16.18 20.71
C GLY A 234 2.58 -14.80 21.38
N LYS A 235 2.21 -13.75 20.63
CA LYS A 235 1.89 -12.42 21.17
C LYS A 235 0.52 -11.95 20.72
N ILE A 236 -0.10 -11.11 21.55
CA ILE A 236 -1.18 -10.24 21.07
C ILE A 236 -0.55 -9.25 20.09
N ASP A 237 -1.07 -9.19 18.86
CA ASP A 237 -0.49 -8.46 17.74
C ASP A 237 -0.29 -6.97 18.07
N ALA A 238 -1.34 -6.26 18.46
CA ALA A 238 -1.28 -4.89 18.97
C ALA A 238 -2.40 -4.56 19.96
N THR A 239 -2.21 -3.53 20.78
CA THR A 239 -3.25 -3.07 21.71
C THR A 239 -3.30 -1.57 21.84
N LEU A 240 -4.46 -0.98 21.57
CA LEU A 240 -4.75 0.43 21.73
C LEU A 240 -5.39 0.72 23.09
N PHE A 241 -4.77 1.59 23.87
CA PHE A 241 -5.34 2.23 25.06
C PHE A 241 -5.68 3.68 24.73
N THR A 242 -6.93 3.93 24.36
CA THR A 242 -7.42 5.29 24.15
C THR A 242 -8.00 5.83 25.44
N VAL A 243 -7.78 7.13 25.67
CA VAL A 243 -8.27 7.88 26.82
C VAL A 243 -8.98 9.18 26.39
N PRO A 244 -9.69 9.89 27.26
CA PRO A 244 -10.31 11.16 26.90
C PRO A 244 -9.27 12.24 26.58
N THR A 245 -9.57 13.14 25.64
CA THR A 245 -8.75 14.32 25.31
C THR A 245 -8.40 15.14 26.56
N ALA A 246 -9.33 15.21 27.52
CA ALA A 246 -9.15 15.91 28.79
C ALA A 246 -8.03 15.35 29.69
N ALA A 247 -7.49 14.16 29.40
CA ALA A 247 -6.32 13.61 30.09
C ALA A 247 -5.02 14.39 29.75
N GLY A 248 -5.01 15.11 28.63
CA GLY A 248 -3.94 16.02 28.22
C GLY A 248 -2.78 15.37 27.46
N ASP A 249 -2.13 16.18 26.61
CA ASP A 249 -1.16 15.69 25.60
C ASP A 249 0.22 15.32 26.18
N THR A 250 0.53 15.75 27.40
CA THR A 250 1.86 15.49 27.99
C THR A 250 2.18 14.01 28.11
N ASP A 251 1.20 13.21 28.56
CA ASP A 251 1.38 11.78 28.78
C ASP A 251 0.51 10.93 27.83
N TRP A 252 -0.42 11.55 27.09
CA TRP A 252 -1.44 10.83 26.32
C TRP A 252 -1.56 11.30 24.86
N TRP A 253 -0.56 12.02 24.33
CA TRP A 253 -0.45 12.16 22.88
C TRP A 253 -0.35 10.77 22.23
N PRO A 254 -1.02 10.52 21.09
CA PRO A 254 -0.90 9.27 20.34
C PRO A 254 0.57 8.86 20.15
N CYS A 255 0.88 7.63 20.53
CA CYS A 255 2.21 7.05 20.37
C CYS A 255 2.13 5.52 20.49
N ALA A 256 2.86 4.84 19.61
CA ALA A 256 3.12 3.40 19.66
C ALA A 256 4.49 3.08 20.25
N GLY A 257 4.56 1.98 21.00
CA GLY A 257 5.82 1.49 21.54
C GLY A 257 5.75 0.06 22.04
N ALA A 258 6.90 -0.50 22.37
CA ALA A 258 6.95 -1.81 23.01
C ALA A 258 6.25 -1.77 24.38
N PHE A 259 5.57 -2.85 24.75
CA PHE A 259 4.85 -2.96 26.02
C PHE A 259 5.72 -2.64 27.27
N GLY A 260 7.00 -3.01 27.27
CA GLY A 260 7.94 -2.63 28.34
C GLY A 260 8.07 -3.61 29.52
N ASP A 261 7.25 -4.66 29.58
CA ASP A 261 7.45 -5.80 30.51
C ASP A 261 7.33 -7.15 29.77
N GLU A 262 8.48 -7.67 29.36
CA GLU A 262 8.56 -8.94 28.62
C GLU A 262 8.19 -10.19 29.44
N SER A 263 7.95 -10.05 30.76
CA SER A 263 7.60 -11.19 31.64
C SER A 263 6.10 -11.40 31.80
N TYR A 264 5.29 -10.35 31.58
CA TYR A 264 3.84 -10.44 31.75
C TYR A 264 3.21 -11.27 30.62
N ARG A 265 2.22 -12.08 30.99
CA ARG A 265 1.41 -12.86 30.06
C ARG A 265 -0.06 -12.78 30.44
N VAL A 266 -0.94 -12.71 29.45
CA VAL A 266 -2.38 -12.90 29.60
C VAL A 266 -2.78 -14.11 28.74
N ASP A 267 -3.45 -15.09 29.32
CA ASP A 267 -3.78 -16.36 28.67
C ASP A 267 -2.58 -17.10 28.02
N GLY A 268 -1.38 -16.87 28.57
CA GLY A 268 -0.13 -17.42 28.02
C GLY A 268 0.51 -16.58 26.91
N MET A 269 -0.17 -15.53 26.44
CA MET A 269 0.27 -14.63 25.38
C MET A 269 1.18 -13.53 25.90
N ALA A 270 2.27 -13.25 25.20
CA ALA A 270 3.03 -12.02 25.38
C ALA A 270 2.23 -10.83 24.82
N ILE A 271 2.58 -9.61 25.23
CA ILE A 271 1.95 -8.39 24.71
C ILE A 271 2.86 -7.82 23.62
N GLY A 272 2.30 -7.57 22.44
CA GLY A 272 2.97 -6.87 21.36
C GLY A 272 3.14 -5.38 21.64
N HIS A 273 3.16 -4.59 20.57
CA HIS A 273 3.17 -3.14 20.66
C HIS A 273 1.88 -2.64 21.31
N ILE A 274 2.04 -1.63 22.14
CA ILE A 274 0.93 -0.87 22.69
C ILE A 274 0.88 0.50 22.04
N ILE A 275 -0.33 0.94 21.76
CA ILE A 275 -0.63 2.30 21.33
C ILE A 275 -1.32 2.97 22.50
N THR A 276 -0.91 4.17 22.86
CA THR A 276 -1.61 4.99 23.86
C THR A 276 -1.92 6.33 23.25
N GLY A 277 -3.12 6.87 23.46
CA GLY A 277 -3.47 8.15 22.88
C GLY A 277 -4.79 8.73 23.40
N ASN A 278 -4.96 10.02 23.19
CA ASN A 278 -6.16 10.76 23.58
C ASN A 278 -6.97 11.25 22.36
N ALA A 279 -6.63 10.78 21.15
CA ALA A 279 -7.45 10.98 19.97
C ALA A 279 -8.77 10.23 20.18
N GLN A 280 -9.78 10.93 20.69
CA GLN A 280 -11.07 10.36 21.07
C GLN A 280 -12.10 10.45 19.94
N ILE A 281 -13.18 9.71 20.08
CA ILE A 281 -14.37 9.83 19.23
C ILE A 281 -15.20 11.00 19.78
N GLU A 282 -15.45 12.02 18.97
CA GLU A 282 -16.19 13.22 19.41
C GLU A 282 -17.70 13.09 19.21
N SER A 283 -18.13 12.39 18.15
CA SER A 283 -19.54 12.05 17.90
C SER A 283 -19.69 10.98 16.82
N GLU A 284 -20.93 10.55 16.53
CA GLU A 284 -21.25 9.64 15.41
C GLU A 284 -20.81 10.15 14.03
N THR A 285 -20.55 11.45 13.90
CA THR A 285 -20.16 12.10 12.63
C THR A 285 -18.81 12.80 12.70
N ASP A 286 -18.10 12.69 13.83
CA ASP A 286 -16.82 13.35 14.05
C ASP A 286 -15.86 12.40 14.80
N TYR A 287 -15.21 11.54 14.04
CA TYR A 287 -14.23 10.58 14.55
C TYR A 287 -13.05 10.36 13.59
N LYS A 288 -12.90 11.22 12.57
CA LYS A 288 -11.79 11.11 11.61
C LYS A 288 -10.44 11.10 12.33
N ASN A 289 -10.26 11.98 13.33
CA ASN A 289 -9.01 12.08 14.08
C ASN A 289 -8.68 10.78 14.84
N PHE A 290 -9.69 10.13 15.44
CA PHE A 290 -9.54 8.82 16.08
C PHE A 290 -9.00 7.78 15.08
N VAL A 291 -9.62 7.67 13.91
CA VAL A 291 -9.21 6.67 12.92
C VAL A 291 -7.85 6.99 12.33
N SER A 292 -7.65 8.22 11.84
CA SER A 292 -6.41 8.67 11.20
C SER A 292 -5.19 8.59 12.13
N SER A 293 -5.30 9.05 13.38
CA SER A 293 -4.18 9.00 14.33
C SER A 293 -3.77 7.55 14.61
N TYR A 294 -4.72 6.65 14.87
CA TYR A 294 -4.35 5.27 15.20
C TYR A 294 -3.99 4.43 13.98
N LEU A 295 -4.41 4.79 12.76
CA LEU A 295 -3.84 4.23 11.53
C LEU A 295 -2.33 4.53 11.41
N HIS A 296 -1.91 5.75 11.73
CA HIS A 296 -0.50 6.12 11.78
C HIS A 296 0.25 5.29 12.84
N GLU A 297 -0.26 5.23 14.07
CA GLU A 297 0.37 4.45 15.15
C GLU A 297 0.45 2.94 14.86
N MET A 298 -0.55 2.40 14.15
CA MET A 298 -0.51 1.02 13.68
C MET A 298 0.57 0.80 12.62
N GLY A 299 0.92 1.81 11.83
CA GLY A 299 2.09 1.80 10.95
C GLY A 299 3.40 1.49 11.70
N HIS A 300 3.59 2.09 12.87
CA HIS A 300 4.72 1.77 13.76
C HIS A 300 4.65 0.35 14.33
N CYS A 301 3.44 -0.13 14.65
CA CYS A 301 3.27 -1.50 15.14
C CYS A 301 3.66 -2.56 14.09
N MET A 302 3.60 -2.20 12.79
CA MET A 302 4.10 -2.98 11.66
C MET A 302 5.58 -2.72 11.34
N GLY A 303 6.22 -1.75 12.00
CA GLY A 303 7.65 -1.47 11.92
C GLY A 303 8.06 -0.25 11.08
N LEU A 304 7.10 0.50 10.50
CA LEU A 304 7.43 1.73 9.77
C LEU A 304 7.86 2.84 10.75
N PRO A 305 8.90 3.64 10.42
CA PRO A 305 9.25 4.80 11.24
C PRO A 305 8.42 6.03 10.86
N ASP A 306 8.55 7.08 11.67
CA ASP A 306 8.07 8.40 11.31
C ASP A 306 8.86 8.98 10.13
N TYR A 307 8.15 9.62 9.21
CA TYR A 307 8.72 10.33 8.07
C TYR A 307 8.79 11.84 8.30
N TYR A 308 8.07 12.37 9.30
CA TYR A 308 8.13 13.77 9.70
C TYR A 308 9.40 14.12 10.50
N LEU A 309 9.71 15.41 10.59
CA LEU A 309 10.86 15.95 11.32
C LEU A 309 10.51 16.24 12.78
N TYR A 310 11.33 15.78 13.72
CA TYR A 310 11.11 16.01 15.16
C TYR A 310 11.64 17.35 15.67
N TRP A 311 12.51 18.01 14.91
CA TRP A 311 13.24 19.19 15.35
C TRP A 311 13.08 20.33 14.36
N GLY A 312 13.01 21.56 14.89
CA GLY A 312 12.89 22.77 14.07
C GLY A 312 11.48 23.37 14.13
N THR A 313 11.22 24.30 13.23
CA THR A 313 9.91 24.95 13.06
C THR A 313 9.08 24.33 11.94
N ASP A 314 9.72 23.46 11.17
CA ASP A 314 9.13 22.70 10.07
C ASP A 314 9.12 21.24 10.52
N SER A 315 7.92 20.69 10.67
CA SER A 315 7.73 19.29 11.02
C SER A 315 7.52 18.42 9.79
N GLU A 316 7.21 18.99 8.61
CA GLU A 316 6.88 18.19 7.43
C GLU A 316 8.13 17.45 6.94
N GLY A 317 7.98 16.14 6.78
CA GLY A 317 9.01 15.30 6.21
C GLY A 317 9.13 15.48 4.70
N MET A 318 8.01 15.68 4.03
CA MET A 318 7.90 15.84 2.59
C MET A 318 6.84 16.90 2.31
N HIS A 319 7.16 17.85 1.44
CA HIS A 319 6.33 19.02 1.20
C HIS A 319 5.50 18.89 -0.07
N GLY A 320 4.52 19.78 -0.17
CA GLY A 320 3.68 19.93 -1.33
C GLY A 320 2.67 18.79 -1.51
N ALA A 321 1.92 18.89 -2.60
CA ALA A 321 0.84 17.98 -2.97
C ALA A 321 1.28 16.52 -3.05
N ALA A 322 2.51 16.28 -3.52
CA ALA A 322 3.06 14.95 -3.70
C ALA A 322 3.64 14.35 -2.41
N GLY A 323 3.94 15.19 -1.41
CA GLY A 323 4.55 14.82 -0.13
C GLY A 323 3.63 14.11 0.86
N ILE A 324 2.32 14.06 0.60
CA ILE A 324 1.36 13.43 1.50
C ILE A 324 1.66 11.92 1.70
N GLU A 325 1.78 11.51 2.96
CA GLU A 325 2.03 10.13 3.36
C GLU A 325 1.49 9.91 4.79
N LEU A 326 0.95 8.72 5.09
CA LEU A 326 0.33 8.44 6.40
C LEU A 326 1.31 8.56 7.58
N MET A 327 2.58 8.25 7.39
CA MET A 327 3.66 8.31 8.38
C MET A 327 4.33 9.70 8.47
N ASP A 328 3.80 10.72 7.79
CA ASP A 328 4.20 12.12 7.94
C ASP A 328 3.22 12.88 8.89
N THR A 329 3.46 14.18 9.12
CA THR A 329 2.92 15.03 10.22
C THR A 329 1.39 14.98 10.41
N ASP A 330 0.60 14.78 9.35
CA ASP A 330 -0.85 15.01 9.37
C ASP A 330 -1.71 13.72 9.25
N ALA A 331 -1.08 12.54 9.07
CA ALA A 331 -1.73 11.23 8.99
C ALA A 331 -3.01 11.17 8.12
N SER A 332 -3.07 11.98 7.06
CA SER A 332 -4.32 12.38 6.39
C SER A 332 -4.54 11.73 5.03
N SER A 333 -3.62 10.85 4.60
CA SER A 333 -3.54 10.27 3.27
C SER A 333 -3.15 8.80 3.32
N ASP A 334 -3.13 8.15 2.17
CA ASP A 334 -2.71 6.77 2.00
C ASP A 334 -1.20 6.56 2.23
N PHE A 335 -0.80 5.30 2.40
CA PHE A 335 0.60 4.91 2.34
C PHE A 335 1.18 5.09 0.92
N GLY A 336 2.42 5.58 0.84
CA GLY A 336 3.17 5.71 -0.41
C GLY A 336 3.85 4.41 -0.86
N ALA A 337 4.41 4.40 -2.07
CA ALA A 337 5.03 3.21 -2.67
C ALA A 337 6.13 2.60 -1.80
N PHE A 338 6.93 3.42 -1.12
CA PHE A 338 7.95 2.89 -0.23
C PHE A 338 7.33 2.11 0.94
N SER A 339 6.39 2.71 1.66
CA SER A 339 5.67 2.05 2.76
C SER A 339 4.98 0.76 2.28
N LYS A 340 4.26 0.82 1.15
CA LYS A 340 3.59 -0.35 0.56
C LYS A 340 4.58 -1.45 0.14
N LEU A 341 5.75 -1.09 -0.37
CA LEU A 341 6.83 -2.03 -0.70
C LEU A 341 7.36 -2.72 0.56
N MET A 342 7.68 -1.95 1.59
CA MET A 342 8.20 -2.47 2.87
C MET A 342 7.18 -3.35 3.61
N LEU A 343 5.90 -3.02 3.52
CA LEU A 343 4.81 -3.80 4.13
C LEU A 343 4.43 -5.05 3.32
N GLY A 344 4.98 -5.22 2.11
CA GLY A 344 4.69 -6.35 1.23
C GLY A 344 3.31 -6.27 0.56
N TRP A 345 2.82 -5.07 0.25
CA TRP A 345 1.49 -4.85 -0.32
C TRP A 345 1.49 -4.73 -1.85
N TYR A 346 2.59 -5.12 -2.49
CA TYR A 346 2.67 -5.30 -3.93
C TYR A 346 2.72 -6.79 -4.27
N GLN A 347 2.01 -7.16 -5.32
CA GLN A 347 2.25 -8.42 -6.01
C GLN A 347 3.50 -8.28 -6.89
N SER A 348 4.19 -9.39 -7.17
CA SER A 348 5.48 -9.35 -7.88
C SER A 348 5.41 -8.67 -9.26
N ASP A 349 4.28 -8.75 -9.95
CA ASP A 349 4.04 -8.13 -11.26
C ASP A 349 3.68 -6.63 -11.17
N GLN A 350 3.43 -6.12 -9.96
CA GLN A 350 3.19 -4.70 -9.68
C GLN A 350 4.49 -3.94 -9.34
N ILE A 351 5.64 -4.60 -9.43
CA ILE A 351 6.95 -3.98 -9.21
C ILE A 351 7.77 -4.15 -10.48
N ALA A 352 8.11 -3.04 -11.12
CA ALA A 352 9.06 -3.02 -12.21
C ALA A 352 10.40 -2.44 -11.74
N VAL A 353 11.51 -2.97 -12.24
CA VAL A 353 12.85 -2.46 -11.95
C VAL A 353 13.50 -2.04 -13.27
N TYR A 354 13.99 -0.81 -13.32
CA TYR A 354 14.72 -0.31 -14.48
C TYR A 354 16.07 -1.01 -14.61
N ASP A 355 16.22 -1.81 -15.67
CA ASP A 355 17.50 -2.37 -16.11
C ASP A 355 18.37 -1.34 -16.88
N ASN A 356 19.45 -0.88 -16.24
CA ASN A 356 20.36 0.11 -16.82
C ASN A 356 21.18 -0.38 -18.05
N THR A 357 21.06 -1.67 -18.42
CA THR A 357 21.76 -2.27 -19.57
C THR A 357 20.98 -2.18 -20.87
N THR A 358 19.66 -1.97 -20.81
CA THR A 358 18.77 -1.96 -21.99
C THR A 358 18.57 -0.56 -22.60
N GLY A 359 19.14 0.47 -21.97
CA GLY A 359 19.15 1.85 -22.45
C GLY A 359 17.83 2.57 -22.22
N ILE A 360 16.82 2.33 -23.07
CA ILE A 360 15.51 2.98 -23.02
C ILE A 360 14.44 1.95 -22.62
N GLN A 361 13.66 2.27 -21.60
CA GLN A 361 12.52 1.46 -21.17
C GLN A 361 11.31 2.35 -20.89
N THR A 362 10.13 1.85 -21.26
CA THR A 362 8.85 2.51 -20.98
C THR A 362 8.02 1.64 -20.06
N PHE A 363 7.48 2.25 -19.00
CA PHE A 363 6.65 1.60 -18.00
C PHE A 363 5.29 2.30 -17.93
N THR A 364 4.25 1.53 -17.61
CA THR A 364 2.93 2.06 -17.30
C THR A 364 2.77 2.12 -15.79
N LEU A 365 2.40 3.29 -15.27
CA LEU A 365 2.05 3.51 -13.88
C LEU A 365 0.52 3.49 -13.75
N HIS A 366 0.04 2.56 -12.96
CA HIS A 366 -1.33 2.47 -12.49
C HIS A 366 -1.47 3.22 -11.17
N ASN A 367 -2.64 3.82 -10.99
CA ASN A 367 -2.97 4.62 -9.82
C ASN A 367 -2.74 3.85 -8.51
N ALA A 368 -1.84 4.36 -7.66
CA ALA A 368 -1.38 3.75 -6.41
C ALA A 368 -2.50 3.55 -5.38
N GLN A 369 -3.62 4.26 -5.53
CA GLN A 369 -4.81 4.17 -4.69
C GLN A 369 -5.78 3.06 -5.13
N THR A 370 -5.42 2.27 -6.15
CA THR A 370 -6.26 1.20 -6.72
C THR A 370 -5.64 -0.18 -6.52
N GLN A 371 -6.44 -1.24 -6.69
CA GLN A 371 -6.00 -2.63 -6.63
C GLN A 371 -4.84 -2.95 -7.60
N ASN A 372 -4.79 -2.26 -8.74
CA ASN A 372 -3.77 -2.47 -9.77
C ASN A 372 -2.57 -1.53 -9.63
N GLY A 373 -2.56 -0.65 -8.60
CA GLY A 373 -1.47 0.28 -8.38
C GLY A 373 -0.12 -0.42 -8.37
N ASN A 374 0.87 0.17 -9.00
CA ASN A 374 2.19 -0.41 -9.19
C ASN A 374 3.28 0.64 -8.95
N CYS A 375 4.54 0.19 -8.92
CA CYS A 375 5.67 1.10 -8.82
C CYS A 375 6.81 0.69 -9.77
N VAL A 376 7.67 1.66 -10.06
CA VAL A 376 8.91 1.46 -10.83
C VAL A 376 10.10 1.87 -9.98
N ILE A 377 11.10 1.00 -9.86
CA ILE A 377 12.31 1.21 -9.08
C ILE A 377 13.48 1.50 -10.01
N ILE A 378 14.24 2.56 -9.71
CA ILE A 378 15.55 2.82 -10.31
C ILE A 378 16.60 2.58 -9.22
N PRO A 379 17.40 1.50 -9.29
CA PRO A 379 18.36 1.21 -8.24
C PRO A 379 19.66 2.01 -8.39
N TYR A 380 20.26 2.40 -7.26
CA TYR A 380 21.66 2.83 -7.23
C TYR A 380 22.58 1.61 -7.09
N GLY A 381 23.11 1.13 -8.22
CA GLY A 381 23.93 -0.08 -8.24
C GLY A 381 23.08 -1.36 -8.24
N GLU A 382 23.44 -2.34 -7.41
CA GLU A 382 22.67 -3.57 -7.25
C GLU A 382 21.53 -3.35 -6.25
N LEU A 383 20.31 -3.66 -6.67
CA LEU A 383 19.14 -3.65 -5.78
C LEU A 383 19.23 -4.82 -4.80
N ASP A 384 19.13 -4.55 -3.50
CA ASP A 384 19.06 -5.60 -2.49
C ASP A 384 17.78 -6.45 -2.68
N GLY A 385 17.88 -7.76 -2.45
CA GLY A 385 16.77 -8.69 -2.66
C GLY A 385 15.55 -8.46 -1.74
N GLN A 386 15.74 -7.72 -0.65
CA GLN A 386 14.66 -7.25 0.25
C GLN A 386 14.53 -5.73 0.21
N TYR A 387 15.07 -5.07 -0.83
CA TYR A 387 14.99 -3.62 -1.03
C TYR A 387 15.68 -2.77 0.07
N PHE A 388 16.60 -3.33 0.85
CA PHE A 388 17.39 -2.56 1.83
C PHE A 388 18.62 -1.90 1.20
N SER A 389 18.41 -1.04 0.21
CA SER A 389 19.44 -0.30 -0.52
C SER A 389 19.02 1.14 -0.83
N GLU A 390 19.81 1.85 -1.63
CA GLU A 390 19.46 3.17 -2.16
C GLU A 390 18.83 3.05 -3.55
N TYR A 391 17.73 3.75 -3.77
CA TYR A 391 16.98 3.73 -5.03
C TYR A 391 15.96 4.88 -5.12
N PHE A 392 15.51 5.17 -6.34
CA PHE A 392 14.26 5.91 -6.54
C PHE A 392 13.10 4.93 -6.67
N VAL A 393 11.95 5.24 -6.09
CA VAL A 393 10.69 4.54 -6.37
C VAL A 393 9.66 5.53 -6.89
N ILE A 394 9.08 5.18 -8.04
CA ILE A 394 8.17 6.02 -8.82
C ILE A 394 6.78 5.42 -8.76
N GLU A 395 5.78 6.26 -8.52
CA GLU A 395 4.37 5.88 -8.57
C GLU A 395 3.50 6.97 -9.19
N TYR A 396 2.30 6.58 -9.63
CA TYR A 396 1.23 7.51 -9.95
C TYR A 396 0.27 7.59 -8.76
N ALA A 397 0.20 8.75 -8.11
CA ALA A 397 -0.77 9.00 -7.03
C ALA A 397 -1.89 9.94 -7.49
N SER A 398 -3.06 9.78 -6.89
CA SER A 398 -4.25 10.59 -7.19
C SER A 398 -5.08 10.86 -5.94
N ALA A 399 -6.08 11.74 -6.07
CA ALA A 399 -7.06 12.06 -5.03
C ALA A 399 -8.21 11.03 -4.94
N GLN A 400 -7.94 9.76 -5.22
CA GLN A 400 -8.93 8.68 -5.14
C GLN A 400 -8.78 7.86 -3.86
N ALA A 401 -9.81 7.08 -3.51
CA ALA A 401 -9.79 6.14 -2.39
C ALA A 401 -9.27 6.77 -1.07
N ASN A 402 -8.21 6.23 -0.47
CA ASN A 402 -7.60 6.75 0.77
C ASN A 402 -7.07 8.20 0.67
N ASN A 403 -6.95 8.76 -0.54
CA ASN A 403 -6.58 10.16 -0.77
C ASN A 403 -7.78 11.05 -1.13
N SER A 404 -9.02 10.58 -1.03
CA SER A 404 -10.20 11.33 -1.49
C SER A 404 -10.67 12.45 -0.57
N SER A 405 -10.12 12.56 0.64
CA SER A 405 -10.56 13.52 1.67
C SER A 405 -9.36 14.12 2.40
N LEU A 406 -8.46 14.73 1.62
CA LEU A 406 -7.34 15.48 2.18
C LEU A 406 -7.81 16.76 2.89
N PRO A 407 -7.07 17.24 3.91
CA PRO A 407 -7.27 18.54 4.52
C PRO A 407 -7.24 19.68 3.48
N TRP A 408 -8.01 20.75 3.71
CA TRP A 408 -8.16 21.84 2.73
C TRP A 408 -6.86 22.59 2.39
N TRP A 409 -5.84 22.50 3.23
CA TRP A 409 -4.50 23.07 3.01
C TRP A 409 -3.58 22.14 2.21
N GLN A 410 -3.81 20.83 2.28
CA GLN A 410 -3.12 19.84 1.47
C GLN A 410 -3.82 19.79 0.11
N THR A 411 -3.19 20.40 -0.88
CA THR A 411 -3.77 20.39 -2.23
C THR A 411 -3.55 19.00 -2.81
N SER A 412 -4.60 18.17 -2.95
CA SER A 412 -4.46 16.87 -3.61
C SER A 412 -4.20 17.08 -5.09
N GLY A 413 -2.92 17.08 -5.49
CA GLY A 413 -2.53 16.90 -6.88
C GLY A 413 -2.72 15.45 -7.30
N SER A 414 -2.75 15.22 -8.61
CA SER A 414 -2.63 13.87 -9.16
C SER A 414 -1.52 13.87 -10.19
N GLY A 415 -0.62 12.91 -10.13
CA GLY A 415 0.48 12.84 -11.07
C GLY A 415 1.54 11.85 -10.63
N VAL A 416 2.64 11.85 -11.35
CA VAL A 416 3.78 11.00 -11.02
C VAL A 416 4.54 11.63 -9.87
N ARG A 417 4.80 10.86 -8.82
CA ARG A 417 5.72 11.25 -7.74
C ARG A 417 6.86 10.26 -7.62
N ILE A 418 8.00 10.75 -7.17
CA ILE A 418 9.23 9.99 -7.05
C ILE A 418 9.76 10.16 -5.64
N TYR A 419 9.97 9.05 -4.94
CA TYR A 419 10.66 9.05 -3.67
C TYR A 419 12.14 8.72 -3.88
N HIS A 420 13.03 9.43 -3.20
CA HIS A 420 14.42 9.04 -3.02
C HIS A 420 14.55 8.27 -1.71
N ILE A 421 14.96 7.01 -1.80
CA ILE A 421 14.99 6.07 -0.69
C ILE A 421 16.43 5.68 -0.39
N ASN A 422 16.77 5.66 0.90
CA ASN A 422 17.94 4.94 1.40
C ASN A 422 17.52 4.04 2.58
N ALA A 423 17.12 2.81 2.25
CA ALA A 423 16.59 1.85 3.20
C ALA A 423 17.69 1.02 3.88
N THR A 424 18.93 1.54 3.98
CA THR A 424 20.01 0.81 4.65
C THR A 424 19.62 0.46 6.09
N LEU A 425 19.75 -0.81 6.47
CA LEU A 425 19.52 -1.24 7.85
C LEU A 425 20.71 -0.94 8.77
N GLN A 426 20.40 -0.47 9.97
CA GLN A 426 21.29 -0.46 11.11
C GLN A 426 20.89 -1.57 12.07
N ARG A 427 21.87 -2.35 12.52
CA ARG A 427 21.69 -3.42 13.51
C ARG A 427 22.57 -3.13 14.70
N ASP A 428 21.96 -2.94 15.86
CA ASP A 428 22.67 -2.90 17.13
C ASP A 428 22.40 -4.19 17.94
N TYR A 429 22.80 -4.21 19.21
CA TYR A 429 22.65 -5.41 20.04
C TYR A 429 21.18 -5.75 20.36
N TRP A 430 20.28 -4.76 20.28
CA TRP A 430 18.90 -4.85 20.73
C TRP A 430 17.88 -4.70 19.59
N TYR A 431 18.23 -3.97 18.52
CA TYR A 431 17.29 -3.56 17.48
C TYR A 431 17.90 -3.59 16.07
N THR A 432 17.03 -3.91 15.11
CA THR A 432 17.22 -3.64 13.68
C THR A 432 16.27 -2.52 13.30
N TYR A 433 16.76 -1.50 12.60
CA TYR A 433 15.95 -0.34 12.16
C TYR A 433 16.52 0.26 10.87
N LEU A 434 15.76 1.14 10.22
CA LEU A 434 16.24 1.87 9.05
C LEU A 434 17.24 2.93 9.51
N LYS A 435 18.51 2.80 9.11
CA LYS A 435 19.62 3.62 9.60
C LYS A 435 19.32 5.11 9.53
N TYR A 436 18.71 5.56 8.43
CA TYR A 436 18.47 6.97 8.12
C TYR A 436 17.03 7.41 8.41
N GLN A 437 16.26 6.65 9.19
CA GLN A 437 14.93 7.08 9.61
C GLN A 437 15.03 8.33 10.49
N ASN A 438 13.93 9.10 10.54
CA ASN A 438 13.91 10.31 11.35
C ASN A 438 14.02 10.00 12.84
N GLY A 439 14.67 10.91 13.58
CA GLY A 439 14.93 10.75 15.01
C GLY A 439 16.20 9.94 15.35
N THR A 440 16.93 9.44 14.35
CA THR A 440 18.24 8.77 14.56
C THR A 440 19.40 9.76 14.55
N GLU A 441 20.55 9.33 15.07
CA GLU A 441 21.79 10.11 15.01
C GLU A 441 22.38 10.23 13.59
N TYR A 442 21.86 9.49 12.60
CA TYR A 442 22.41 9.41 11.25
C TYR A 442 21.74 10.34 10.22
N ASN A 443 20.60 10.94 10.55
CA ASN A 443 19.87 11.79 9.60
C ASN A 443 20.25 13.28 9.70
N ASN A 444 21.16 13.65 10.61
CA ASN A 444 21.73 14.99 10.80
C ASN A 444 20.68 16.12 10.77
N ASP A 445 19.65 16.02 11.61
CA ASP A 445 18.53 16.96 11.69
C ASP A 445 17.82 17.20 10.34
N GLY A 446 17.77 16.16 9.49
CA GLY A 446 17.14 16.22 8.17
C GLY A 446 18.00 16.86 7.08
N VAL A 447 19.25 17.25 7.36
CA VAL A 447 20.16 17.88 6.38
C VAL A 447 20.95 16.86 5.54
N GLY A 448 21.19 15.66 6.08
CA GLY A 448 21.96 14.59 5.41
C GLY A 448 21.09 13.55 4.70
N ILE A 449 21.55 12.30 4.70
CA ILE A 449 20.79 11.16 4.17
C ILE A 449 19.50 10.98 4.97
N ARG A 450 18.38 10.73 4.28
CA ARG A 450 17.12 10.32 4.90
C ARG A 450 16.67 8.99 4.32
N ALA A 451 15.95 8.21 5.13
CA ALA A 451 15.38 6.94 4.69
C ALA A 451 14.42 7.17 3.51
N ILE A 452 13.68 8.28 3.54
CA ILE A 452 12.75 8.70 2.50
C ILE A 452 12.80 10.23 2.34
N ARG A 453 12.80 10.68 1.09
CA ARG A 453 12.51 12.05 0.65
C ARG A 453 11.63 11.99 -0.58
N ILE A 454 11.00 13.11 -0.91
CA ILE A 454 10.38 13.29 -2.22
C ILE A 454 11.32 14.07 -3.15
N VAL A 455 11.37 13.66 -4.42
CA VAL A 455 12.03 14.45 -5.47
C VAL A 455 11.16 15.66 -5.79
N ASN A 456 11.77 16.82 -6.04
CA ASN A 456 11.09 18.10 -6.19
C ASN A 456 10.31 18.49 -4.90
N ASP A 457 10.98 18.34 -3.76
CA ASP A 457 10.45 18.71 -2.44
C ASP A 457 10.26 20.23 -2.33
N THR A 458 9.04 20.71 -2.61
CA THR A 458 8.66 22.12 -2.62
C THR A 458 7.19 22.27 -2.24
N ASP A 459 6.84 23.42 -1.66
CA ASP A 459 5.44 23.79 -1.43
C ASP A 459 4.62 23.88 -2.73
N GLY A 460 3.34 23.53 -2.67
CA GLY A 460 2.39 23.64 -3.78
C GLY A 460 2.21 22.35 -4.57
N ASP A 461 1.95 22.43 -5.88
CA ASP A 461 1.90 21.25 -6.74
C ASP A 461 3.30 20.89 -7.22
N ASN A 462 3.83 19.79 -6.68
CA ASN A 462 5.13 19.25 -7.01
C ASN A 462 5.08 17.85 -7.65
N PHE A 463 3.89 17.41 -8.09
CA PHE A 463 3.77 16.24 -8.96
C PHE A 463 4.36 16.51 -10.34
N PHE A 464 4.85 15.44 -10.98
CA PHE A 464 5.24 15.47 -12.38
C PHE A 464 4.07 15.06 -13.29
N HIS A 465 3.91 15.79 -14.39
CA HIS A 465 2.81 15.70 -15.33
C HIS A 465 3.32 15.44 -16.75
N GLN A 466 2.38 15.26 -17.69
CA GLN A 466 2.71 15.01 -19.09
C GLN A 466 3.71 16.05 -19.64
N GLY A 467 4.79 15.53 -20.23
CA GLY A 467 5.85 16.34 -20.85
C GLY A 467 6.96 16.74 -19.90
N ASP A 468 6.81 16.51 -18.59
CA ASP A 468 7.88 16.77 -17.63
C ASP A 468 9.05 15.82 -17.85
N VAL A 469 10.24 16.37 -17.63
CA VAL A 469 11.53 15.70 -17.82
C VAL A 469 12.30 15.79 -16.50
N ILE A 470 12.53 14.65 -15.88
CA ILE A 470 13.22 14.53 -14.59
C ILE A 470 14.62 13.98 -14.85
N ASN A 471 15.64 14.74 -14.46
CA ASN A 471 17.05 14.38 -14.51
C ASN A 471 17.77 15.09 -13.35
N ASN A 472 19.11 14.98 -13.26
CA ASN A 472 19.90 15.54 -12.15
C ASN A 472 19.84 17.08 -11.99
N SER A 473 19.08 17.81 -12.83
CA SER A 473 18.78 19.22 -12.59
C SER A 473 17.54 19.45 -11.71
N VAL A 474 16.72 18.43 -11.49
CA VAL A 474 15.57 18.47 -10.58
C VAL A 474 16.07 18.22 -9.15
N SER A 475 15.65 19.06 -8.21
CA SER A 475 16.04 18.95 -6.80
C SER A 475 15.68 17.59 -6.21
N GLY A 476 16.60 16.97 -5.48
CA GLY A 476 16.42 15.63 -4.88
C GLY A 476 16.56 14.46 -5.86
N PHE A 477 16.83 14.70 -7.15
CA PHE A 477 17.08 13.64 -8.14
C PHE A 477 18.57 13.37 -8.35
N GLY A 478 19.30 13.10 -7.26
CA GLY A 478 20.70 12.72 -7.28
C GLY A 478 21.00 11.71 -6.18
N TRP A 479 21.92 10.76 -6.41
CA TRP A 479 22.32 9.81 -5.38
C TRP A 479 23.19 10.48 -4.32
N TYR A 480 23.20 9.91 -3.13
CA TYR A 480 24.03 10.37 -2.03
C TYR A 480 25.52 10.12 -2.29
N ASP A 481 26.33 11.15 -2.12
CA ASP A 481 27.79 11.06 -2.16
C ASP A 481 28.39 10.64 -0.81
N SER A 482 29.71 10.44 -0.78
CA SER A 482 30.43 10.09 0.45
C SER A 482 30.42 11.20 1.52
N SER A 483 29.94 12.39 1.18
CA SER A 483 29.74 13.53 2.08
C SER A 483 28.26 13.73 2.40
N GLU A 484 27.41 12.75 2.11
CA GLU A 484 25.97 12.69 2.41
C GLU A 484 25.11 13.70 1.64
N ASN A 485 25.61 14.26 0.52
CA ASN A 485 24.85 15.17 -0.33
C ASN A 485 24.26 14.45 -1.55
N GLU A 486 23.08 14.86 -2.00
CA GLU A 486 22.45 14.41 -3.26
C GLU A 486 23.17 15.03 -4.48
N SER A 487 24.38 14.55 -4.77
CA SER A 487 25.28 15.18 -5.77
C SER A 487 25.73 14.27 -6.91
N ILE A 488 25.52 12.96 -6.78
CA ILE A 488 25.90 12.00 -7.81
C ILE A 488 24.79 11.93 -8.85
N ASP A 489 25.12 12.27 -10.10
CA ASP A 489 24.21 12.18 -11.23
C ASP A 489 23.69 10.74 -11.41
N PRO A 490 22.36 10.53 -11.43
CA PRO A 490 21.80 9.21 -11.69
C PRO A 490 22.13 8.64 -13.06
N GLY A 491 22.52 9.49 -14.01
CA GLY A 491 22.83 9.09 -15.38
C GLY A 491 21.61 8.58 -16.13
N VAL A 492 20.41 8.98 -15.70
CA VAL A 492 19.14 8.66 -16.35
C VAL A 492 18.24 9.89 -16.43
N THR A 493 17.34 9.89 -17.39
CA THR A 493 16.27 10.88 -17.56
C THR A 493 14.93 10.17 -17.63
N ILE A 494 13.96 10.65 -16.86
CA ILE A 494 12.57 10.18 -16.89
C ILE A 494 11.75 11.20 -17.68
N THR A 495 10.97 10.76 -18.65
CA THR A 495 9.96 11.58 -19.33
C THR A 495 8.58 11.05 -19.02
N VAL A 496 7.69 11.92 -18.55
CA VAL A 496 6.30 11.57 -18.22
C VAL A 496 5.44 11.72 -19.48
N GLY A 497 4.75 10.64 -19.84
CA GLY A 497 3.81 10.59 -20.95
C GLY A 497 2.43 11.16 -20.59
N ALA A 498 1.47 11.02 -21.50
CA ALA A 498 0.11 11.48 -21.27
C ALA A 498 -0.60 10.61 -20.21
N LEU A 499 -1.53 11.24 -19.47
CA LEU A 499 -2.51 10.53 -18.65
C LEU A 499 -3.59 9.97 -19.57
N GLU A 500 -3.62 8.66 -19.73
CA GLU A 500 -4.60 7.95 -20.56
C GLU A 500 -5.24 6.82 -19.75
N ASN A 501 -6.57 6.79 -19.70
CA ASN A 501 -7.34 5.75 -18.98
C ASN A 501 -6.90 5.56 -17.52
N ASP A 502 -6.68 6.66 -16.77
CA ASP A 502 -6.20 6.64 -15.38
C ASP A 502 -4.82 5.95 -15.19
N THR A 503 -3.97 6.05 -16.22
CA THR A 503 -2.59 5.58 -16.16
C THR A 503 -1.63 6.60 -16.76
N TYR A 504 -0.44 6.71 -16.19
CA TYR A 504 0.67 7.43 -16.81
C TYR A 504 1.61 6.44 -17.50
N THR A 505 2.25 6.86 -18.58
CA THR A 505 3.47 6.20 -19.05
C THR A 505 4.67 6.98 -18.57
N ILE A 506 5.76 6.31 -18.19
CA ILE A 506 7.06 6.94 -17.97
C ILE A 506 8.09 6.27 -18.88
N THR A 507 8.97 7.06 -19.48
CA THR A 507 10.09 6.54 -20.27
C THR A 507 11.39 6.93 -19.59
N ILE A 508 12.20 5.94 -19.25
CA ILE A 508 13.50 6.11 -18.61
C ILE A 508 14.58 5.88 -19.66
N THR A 509 15.45 6.86 -19.85
CA THR A 509 16.56 6.85 -20.81
C THR A 509 17.88 7.07 -20.10
N LYS A 510 18.96 6.50 -20.64
CA LYS A 510 20.34 6.68 -20.15
C LYS A 510 21.13 7.65 -21.02
#